data_AF-A0A966Q0B1-F1
#
_entry.id   AF-A0A966Q0B1-F1
#
_cell.length_a   1.000
_cell.length_b   1.000
_cell.length_c   1.000
_cell.angle_alpha   90.00
_cell.angle_beta   90.00
_cell.angle_gamma   90.00
#
_symmetry.space_group_name_H-M   'P 1'
#
loop_
_entity.id
_entity.type
_entity.pdbx_description
1 polymer ?
#
loop_
_entity_poly.entity_id
_entity_poly.type
_entity_poly.pdbx_seq_one_letter_code
_entity_poly.pdbx_strand_id
1 'polypeptide(L)'
;MKQHKWHKEIKAWADGAEIEFRVKNANDDWKTLNFECPNWYYEPFEYRIKPQPKEPKYLYVWLDKDEDRIEFDHYPVGDVKEDAVYKYIGKIKLE
;
A
#
# COMPACT_ATOMS: atom_id res chain seq x y z
N MET A 1 -12.84 24.30 19.26
CA MET A 1 -13.85 23.50 18.53
C MET A 1 -13.54 22.03 18.71
N LYS A 2 -14.55 21.18 18.91
CA LYS A 2 -14.35 19.73 19.02
C LYS A 2 -14.21 19.14 17.61
N GLN A 3 -13.15 18.37 17.39
CA GLN A 3 -12.95 17.68 16.12
C GLN A 3 -14.07 16.64 15.90
N HIS A 4 -14.49 16.48 14.66
CA HIS A 4 -15.41 15.42 14.27
C HIS A 4 -14.77 14.04 14.52
N LYS A 5 -15.57 13.00 14.83
CA LYS A 5 -15.05 11.64 15.07
C LYS A 5 -14.24 11.09 13.89
N TRP A 6 -14.61 11.49 12.67
CA TRP A 6 -13.95 11.13 11.41
C TRP A 6 -12.97 12.18 10.89
N HIS A 7 -12.41 13.03 11.76
CA HIS A 7 -11.56 14.14 11.35
C HIS A 7 -10.36 13.68 10.48
N LYS A 8 -9.75 12.53 10.79
CA LYS A 8 -8.60 12.00 10.05
C LYS A 8 -9.01 11.53 8.65
N GLU A 9 -10.12 10.82 8.55
CA GLU A 9 -10.66 10.26 7.31
C GLU A 9 -11.15 11.38 6.38
N ILE A 10 -11.83 12.40 6.92
CA ILE A 10 -12.26 13.58 6.16
C ILE A 10 -11.05 14.29 5.55
N LYS A 11 -9.98 14.49 6.34
CA LYS A 11 -8.76 15.11 5.86
C LYS A 11 -8.08 14.25 4.79
N ALA A 12 -7.92 12.95 5.05
CA ALA A 12 -7.30 12.03 4.10
C ALA A 12 -8.07 11.95 2.78
N TRP A 13 -9.40 11.96 2.83
CA TRP A 13 -10.26 12.02 1.65
C TRP A 13 -10.05 13.31 0.84
N ALA A 14 -9.98 14.46 1.52
CA ALA A 14 -9.68 15.75 0.88
C ALA A 14 -8.27 15.79 0.27
N ASP A 15 -7.32 15.06 0.87
CA ASP A 15 -5.95 14.89 0.37
C ASP A 15 -5.86 13.82 -0.75
N GLY A 16 -6.98 13.20 -1.16
CA GLY A 16 -7.05 12.23 -2.26
C GLY A 16 -6.74 10.78 -1.87
N ALA A 17 -6.69 10.46 -0.58
CA ALA A 17 -6.53 9.09 -0.11
C ALA A 17 -7.78 8.25 -0.36
N GLU A 18 -7.59 6.96 -0.66
CA GLU A 18 -8.69 6.01 -0.74
C GLU A 18 -9.28 5.76 0.66
N ILE A 19 -10.60 5.94 0.77
CA ILE A 19 -11.37 5.66 1.99
C ILE A 19 -12.20 4.40 1.76
N GLU A 20 -12.36 3.60 2.80
CA GLU A 20 -13.34 2.52 2.85
C GLU A 20 -14.42 2.84 3.87
N PHE A 21 -15.62 2.33 3.63
CA PHE A 21 -16.74 2.42 4.54
C PHE A 21 -17.38 1.05 4.76
N ARG A 22 -18.07 0.91 5.89
CA ARG A 22 -18.97 -0.21 6.16
C ARG A 22 -20.20 0.25 6.94
N VAL A 23 -21.22 -0.60 6.96
CA VAL A 23 -22.45 -0.35 7.71
C VAL A 23 -22.45 -1.20 8.96
N LYS A 24 -22.29 -0.54 10.11
CA LYS A 24 -22.33 -1.17 11.43
C LYS A 24 -23.60 -2.01 11.56
N ASN A 25 -23.42 -3.27 11.98
CA ASN A 25 -24.49 -4.26 12.18
C ASN A 25 -25.26 -4.72 10.92
N ALA A 26 -24.85 -4.32 9.72
CA ALA A 26 -25.45 -4.80 8.48
C ALA A 26 -24.43 -5.51 7.57
N ASN A 27 -23.16 -5.10 7.59
CA ASN A 27 -22.10 -5.78 6.87
C ASN A 27 -20.74 -5.56 7.54
N ASP A 28 -19.97 -6.63 7.69
CA ASP A 28 -18.61 -6.55 8.22
C ASP A 28 -17.56 -6.21 7.15
N ASP A 29 -17.89 -6.38 5.87
CA ASP A 29 -16.98 -6.09 4.78
C ASP A 29 -16.82 -4.58 4.52
N TRP A 30 -15.57 -4.14 4.50
CA TRP A 30 -15.17 -2.82 4.07
C TRP A 30 -15.30 -2.70 2.55
N LYS A 31 -15.91 -1.61 2.10
CA LYS A 31 -16.09 -1.30 0.68
C LYS A 31 -15.41 0.01 0.36
N THR A 32 -14.78 0.11 -0.82
CA THR A 32 -14.25 1.38 -1.30
C THR A 32 -15.35 2.43 -1.39
N LEU A 33 -15.08 3.60 -0.84
CA LEU A 33 -15.98 4.74 -0.90
C LEU A 33 -15.90 5.37 -2.30
N ASN A 34 -16.85 5.02 -3.17
CA ASN A 34 -16.91 5.53 -4.56
C ASN A 34 -17.82 6.76 -4.71
N PHE A 35 -18.30 7.35 -3.61
CA PHE A 35 -19.21 8.49 -3.66
C PHE A 35 -18.44 9.81 -3.73
N GLU A 36 -18.92 10.75 -4.57
CA GLU A 36 -18.38 12.11 -4.64
C GLU A 36 -18.57 12.90 -3.33
N CYS A 37 -19.51 12.49 -2.47
CA CYS A 37 -19.75 13.12 -1.17
C CYS A 37 -20.16 12.07 -0.09
N PRO A 38 -19.22 11.59 0.75
CA PRO A 38 -19.53 10.73 1.90
C PRO A 38 -20.44 11.39 2.95
N ASN A 39 -21.37 10.60 3.51
CA ASN A 39 -22.22 11.05 4.61
C ASN A 39 -21.56 10.81 5.99
N TRP A 40 -20.74 11.77 6.42
CA TRP A 40 -20.01 11.70 7.69
C TRP A 40 -20.88 11.72 8.95
N TYR A 41 -22.16 12.12 8.83
CA TYR A 41 -23.08 12.28 9.96
C TYR A 41 -23.98 11.07 10.19
N TYR A 42 -24.04 10.13 9.24
CA TYR A 42 -24.85 8.93 9.38
C TYR A 42 -24.17 7.94 10.32
N GLU A 43 -24.70 7.81 11.53
CA GLU A 43 -24.14 7.01 12.61
C GLU A 43 -23.83 5.55 12.27
N PRO A 44 -24.64 4.84 11.46
CA PRO A 44 -24.34 3.47 11.07
C PRO A 44 -23.12 3.33 10.16
N PHE A 45 -22.60 4.40 9.56
CA PHE A 45 -21.39 4.33 8.75
C PHE A 45 -20.13 4.44 9.59
N GLU A 46 -19.26 3.47 9.40
CA GLU A 46 -17.89 3.49 9.89
C GLU A 46 -16.95 3.72 8.69
N TYR A 47 -15.93 4.53 8.90
CA TYR A 47 -14.95 4.89 7.87
C TYR A 47 -13.55 4.50 8.32
N ARG A 48 -12.70 4.17 7.36
CA ARG A 48 -11.26 4.05 7.57
C ARG A 48 -10.51 4.51 6.33
N ILE A 49 -9.30 5.00 6.54
CA ILE A 49 -8.33 5.13 5.45
C ILE A 49 -8.00 3.71 4.99
N LYS A 50 -8.14 3.44 3.69
CA LYS A 50 -7.85 2.12 3.12
C LYS A 50 -6.45 1.70 3.55
N PRO A 51 -6.29 0.57 4.26
CA PRO A 51 -4.98 0.11 4.67
C PRO A 51 -4.15 -0.12 3.40
N GLN A 52 -3.10 0.68 3.21
CA GLN A 52 -2.14 0.37 2.16
C GLN A 52 -1.48 -0.97 2.53
N PRO A 53 -1.43 -1.94 1.61
CA PRO A 53 -0.68 -3.16 1.85
C PRO A 53 0.75 -2.74 2.22
N LYS A 54 1.15 -2.99 3.47
CA LYS A 54 2.53 -2.84 3.92
C LYS A 54 3.36 -4.02 3.42
N GLU A 55 3.11 -4.50 2.20
CA GLU A 55 4.03 -5.46 1.64
C GLU A 55 5.38 -4.74 1.55
N PRO A 56 6.41 -5.26 2.24
CA PRO A 56 7.71 -4.62 2.20
C PRO A 56 8.14 -4.56 0.73
N LYS A 57 8.26 -3.33 0.22
CA LYS A 57 8.87 -3.12 -1.09
C LYS A 57 10.34 -3.42 -0.94
N TYR A 58 10.85 -4.29 -1.81
CA TYR A 58 12.26 -4.64 -1.83
C TYR A 58 12.87 -4.17 -3.14
N LEU A 59 14.12 -3.72 -3.05
CA LEU A 59 14.99 -3.61 -4.21
C LEU A 59 15.91 -4.81 -4.20
N TYR A 60 15.81 -5.66 -5.22
CA TYR A 60 16.66 -6.83 -5.40
C TYR A 60 17.98 -6.39 -6.02
N VAL A 61 19.08 -6.86 -5.45
CA VAL A 61 20.43 -6.45 -5.80
C VAL A 61 21.12 -7.62 -6.49
N TRP A 62 21.66 -7.34 -7.67
CA TRP A 62 22.32 -8.31 -8.54
C TRP A 62 23.73 -7.84 -8.87
N LEU A 63 24.66 -8.77 -8.96
CA LEU A 63 25.98 -8.54 -9.54
C LEU A 63 25.94 -8.99 -11.00
N ASP A 64 26.18 -8.06 -11.91
CA ASP A 64 26.54 -8.35 -13.30
C ASP A 64 28.01 -8.79 -13.35
N LYS A 65 28.24 -10.05 -13.72
CA LYS A 65 29.58 -10.65 -13.74
C LYS A 65 30.39 -10.25 -14.95
N ASP A 66 29.75 -9.83 -16.03
CA ASP A 66 30.42 -9.46 -17.27
C ASP A 66 30.88 -7.99 -17.20
N GLU A 67 30.06 -7.12 -16.62
CA GLU A 67 30.37 -5.69 -16.50
C GLU A 67 30.96 -5.28 -15.14
N ASP A 68 31.00 -6.20 -14.16
CA ASP A 68 31.40 -5.96 -12.76
C ASP A 68 30.59 -4.80 -12.13
N ARG A 69 29.26 -4.84 -12.30
CA ARG A 69 28.32 -3.79 -11.88
C ARG A 69 27.22 -4.32 -10.98
N ILE A 70 26.63 -3.41 -10.20
CA ILE A 70 25.48 -3.71 -9.35
C ILE A 70 24.21 -3.22 -10.02
N GLU A 71 23.28 -4.14 -10.23
CA GLU A 71 21.97 -3.89 -10.83
C GLU A 71 20.85 -3.99 -9.78
N PHE A 72 19.81 -3.19 -9.98
CA PHE A 72 18.69 -3.07 -9.05
C PHE A 72 17.36 -3.37 -9.75
N ASP A 73 16.57 -4.29 -9.19
CA ASP A 73 15.25 -4.63 -9.71
C ASP A 73 14.16 -4.53 -8.62
N HIS A 74 12.95 -4.18 -9.02
CA HIS A 74 11.77 -4.16 -8.15
C HIS A 74 11.08 -5.54 -8.05
N TYR A 75 11.43 -6.47 -8.95
CA TYR A 75 10.86 -7.81 -8.99
C TYR A 75 11.94 -8.88 -8.82
N PRO A 76 11.65 -10.00 -8.14
CA PRO A 76 12.55 -11.14 -8.12
C PRO A 76 12.55 -11.82 -9.49
N VAL A 77 13.73 -12.16 -10.01
CA VAL A 77 13.89 -12.99 -11.21
C VAL A 77 13.66 -14.47 -10.84
N GLY A 78 12.42 -14.81 -10.48
CA GLY A 78 12.01 -16.18 -10.13
C GLY A 78 12.90 -16.85 -9.07
N ASP A 79 13.12 -18.17 -9.23
CA ASP A 79 13.95 -18.99 -8.34
C ASP A 79 15.45 -18.98 -8.70
N VAL A 80 15.82 -18.30 -9.79
CA VAL A 80 17.21 -18.29 -10.28
C VAL A 80 18.02 -17.31 -9.45
N LYS A 81 18.90 -17.83 -8.60
CA LYS A 81 19.79 -17.01 -7.76
C LYS A 81 21.11 -16.66 -8.44
N GLU A 82 21.45 -17.36 -9.52
CA GLU A 82 22.65 -17.09 -10.30
C GLU A 82 22.51 -17.75 -11.68
N ASP A 83 22.89 -17.04 -12.74
CA ASP A 83 23.04 -17.56 -14.09
C ASP A 83 24.44 -17.21 -14.64
N ALA A 84 24.65 -17.28 -15.96
CA ALA A 84 25.96 -16.95 -16.56
C ALA A 84 26.36 -15.47 -16.37
N VAL A 85 25.38 -14.57 -16.36
CA VAL A 85 25.55 -13.10 -16.38
C VAL A 85 25.30 -12.51 -15.00
N TYR A 86 24.23 -12.91 -14.31
CA TYR A 86 23.80 -12.30 -13.06
C TYR A 86 23.94 -13.22 -11.86
N LYS A 87 24.25 -12.61 -10.71
CA LYS A 87 24.22 -13.27 -9.40
C LYS A 87 23.41 -12.46 -8.41
N TYR A 88 22.40 -13.09 -7.80
CA TYR A 88 21.65 -12.50 -6.70
C TYR A 88 22.54 -12.37 -5.47
N ILE A 89 22.69 -11.15 -4.96
CA ILE A 89 23.52 -10.89 -3.77
C ILE A 89 22.72 -10.39 -2.56
N GLY A 90 21.47 -9.98 -2.75
CA GLY A 90 20.60 -9.64 -1.62
C GLY A 90 19.43 -8.76 -2.00
N LYS A 91 18.71 -8.26 -0.99
CA LYS A 91 17.63 -7.30 -1.18
C LYS A 91 17.66 -6.25 -0.09
N ILE A 92 17.31 -5.02 -0.47
CA ILE A 92 17.21 -3.86 0.41
C ILE A 92 15.73 -3.60 0.65
N LYS A 93 15.34 -3.46 1.92
CA LYS A 93 13.98 -3.06 2.28
C LYS A 93 13.83 -1.57 2.04
N LEU A 94 12.81 -1.17 1.28
CA LEU A 94 12.44 0.22 1.06
C LEU A 94 11.43 0.61 2.16
N GLU A 95 11.78 1.62 2.96
CA GLU A 95 10.97 2.18 4.05
C GLU A 95 10.59 3.64 3.75
#